data_AF-A0A938FV79-F1
#
_entry.id   AF-A0A938FV79-F1
#
_cell.length_a   1.000
_cell.length_b   1.000
_cell.length_c   1.000
_cell.angle_alpha   90.00
_cell.angle_beta   90.00
_cell.angle_gamma   90.00
#
_symmetry.space_group_name_H-M   'P 1'
#
loop_
_entity.id
_entity.type
_entity.pdbx_description
1 polymer ?
#
loop_
_entity_poly.entity_id
_entity_poly.type
_entity_poly.pdbx_seq_one_letter_code
_entity_poly.pdbx_strand_id
1 'polypeptide(L)'
;MDDNRTDVASSIGLALGAAFGMAGTFAPSPWMRGVAWGIDGVALVMASALLTISFVRKGHDRVAAGFLVFVAGQTLVLASAPMDIVAGAPLFGAGASLWALALVLISSQPVF
;
A
#
# COMPACT_ATOMS: atom_id res chain seq x y z
N MET A 1 -4.65 20.76 8.33
CA MET A 1 -5.15 19.42 8.68
C MET A 1 -4.27 18.93 9.82
N ASP A 2 -4.86 18.65 10.97
CA ASP A 2 -4.11 18.32 12.19
C ASP A 2 -3.34 17.01 12.00
N ASP A 3 -2.05 16.99 12.35
CA ASP A 3 -1.15 15.84 12.12
C ASP A 3 -1.74 14.55 12.74
N ASN A 4 -2.36 14.67 13.92
CA ASN A 4 -3.06 13.58 14.59
C ASN A 4 -4.21 12.98 13.76
N ARG A 5 -4.97 13.80 13.02
CA ARG A 5 -6.06 13.30 12.17
C ARG A 5 -5.51 12.55 10.96
N THR A 6 -4.40 13.02 10.40
CA THR A 6 -3.69 12.37 9.29
C THR A 6 -3.11 11.03 9.73
N ASP A 7 -2.48 10.97 10.90
CA ASP A 7 -1.88 9.75 11.45
C ASP A 7 -2.95 8.70 11.83
N VAL A 8 -4.10 9.13 12.35
CA VAL A 8 -5.25 8.22 12.60
C VAL A 8 -5.81 7.68 11.29
N ALA A 9 -6.02 8.55 10.28
CA ALA A 9 -6.57 8.14 8.99
C ALA A 9 -5.64 7.17 8.24
N SER A 10 -4.32 7.41 8.27
CA SER A 10 -3.36 6.48 7.67
C SER A 10 -3.32 5.15 8.41
N SER A 11 -3.37 5.15 9.75
CA SER A 11 -3.42 3.93 10.56
C SER A 11 -4.67 3.09 10.26
N ILE A 12 -5.83 3.72 10.13
CA ILE A 12 -7.07 3.06 9.71
C ILE A 12 -6.92 2.46 8.31
N GLY A 13 -6.38 3.23 7.36
CA GLY A 13 -6.15 2.76 6.00
C GLY A 13 -5.20 1.55 5.93
N LEU A 14 -4.12 1.56 6.71
CA LEU A 14 -3.20 0.41 6.82
C LEU A 14 -3.91 -0.82 7.40
N ALA A 15 -4.69 -0.65 8.46
CA ALA A 15 -5.43 -1.75 9.10
C ALA A 15 -6.47 -2.36 8.16
N LEU A 16 -7.23 -1.51 7.45
CA LEU A 16 -8.19 -1.96 6.43
C LEU A 16 -7.48 -2.68 5.28
N GLY A 17 -6.38 -2.12 4.78
CA GLY A 17 -5.52 -2.75 3.80
C GLY A 17 -5.16 -4.17 4.17
N ALA A 18 -4.45 -4.31 5.29
CA ALA A 18 -4.00 -5.61 5.79
C ALA A 18 -5.15 -6.61 5.99
N ALA A 19 -6.27 -6.18 6.58
CA ALA A 19 -7.42 -7.05 6.81
C ALA A 19 -8.04 -7.55 5.50
N PHE A 20 -8.27 -6.66 4.54
CA PHE A 20 -8.91 -7.00 3.27
C PHE A 20 -7.97 -7.74 2.31
N GLY A 21 -6.67 -7.46 2.35
CA GLY A 21 -5.65 -8.20 1.57
C GLY A 21 -5.59 -9.67 2.00
N MET A 22 -5.59 -9.91 3.31
CA MET A 22 -5.70 -11.26 3.88
C MET A 22 -7.05 -11.90 3.54
N ALA A 23 -8.16 -11.18 3.73
CA ALA A 23 -9.49 -11.71 3.41
C ALA A 23 -9.63 -12.11 1.93
N GLY A 24 -9.09 -11.31 1.00
CA GLY A 24 -9.10 -11.62 -0.44
C GLY A 24 -8.30 -12.87 -0.78
N THR A 25 -7.15 -13.08 -0.10
CA THR A 25 -6.30 -14.25 -0.29
C THR A 25 -7.04 -15.57 0.02
N PHE A 26 -7.90 -15.56 1.04
CA PHE A 26 -8.71 -16.73 1.44
C PHE A 26 -10.14 -16.70 0.90
N ALA A 27 -10.50 -15.72 0.07
CA ALA A 27 -11.86 -15.59 -0.44
C ALA A 27 -12.24 -16.76 -1.37
N PRO A 28 -13.44 -17.35 -1.19
CA PRO A 28 -13.84 -18.57 -1.88
C PRO A 28 -14.25 -18.36 -3.34
N SER A 29 -14.48 -17.11 -3.77
CA SER A 29 -14.90 -16.79 -5.14
C SER A 29 -14.06 -15.67 -5.75
N PRO A 30 -13.87 -15.65 -7.09
CA PRO A 30 -13.14 -14.58 -7.78
C PRO A 30 -13.74 -13.19 -7.53
N TRP A 31 -15.07 -13.08 -7.48
CA TRP A 31 -15.76 -11.83 -7.17
C TRP A 31 -15.40 -11.29 -5.79
N MET A 32 -15.52 -12.12 -4.74
CA MET A 32 -15.20 -11.70 -3.38
C MET A 32 -13.73 -11.32 -3.24
N ARG A 33 -12.84 -12.06 -3.91
CA ARG A 33 -11.42 -11.77 -3.96
C ARG A 33 -11.14 -10.42 -4.62
N GLY A 34 -11.75 -10.15 -5.78
CA GLY A 34 -11.60 -8.89 -6.49
C GLY A 34 -12.08 -7.69 -5.67
N VAL A 35 -13.22 -7.81 -4.98
CA VAL A 35 -13.72 -6.75 -4.07
C VAL A 35 -12.78 -6.55 -2.89
N ALA A 36 -12.35 -7.63 -2.24
CA ALA A 36 -11.48 -7.53 -1.07
C ALA A 36 -10.11 -6.94 -1.43
N TRP A 37 -9.46 -7.42 -2.48
CA TRP A 37 -8.20 -6.85 -2.98
C TRP A 37 -8.35 -5.43 -3.50
N GLY A 38 -9.52 -5.08 -4.06
CA GLY A 38 -9.84 -3.71 -4.44
C GLY A 38 -9.87 -2.76 -3.24
N ILE A 39 -10.57 -3.16 -2.16
CA ILE A 39 -10.62 -2.38 -0.90
C ILE A 39 -9.22 -2.26 -0.29
N ASP A 40 -8.49 -3.38 -0.23
CA ASP A 40 -7.11 -3.42 0.24
C ASP A 40 -6.24 -2.39 -0.48
N GLY A 41 -6.15 -2.50 -1.81
CA GLY A 41 -5.26 -1.67 -2.60
C GLY A 41 -5.58 -0.17 -2.51
N VAL A 42 -6.87 0.21 -2.54
CA VAL A 42 -7.27 1.62 -2.39
C VAL A 42 -6.97 2.15 -1.00
N ALA A 43 -7.18 1.35 0.05
CA ALA A 43 -6.87 1.72 1.42
C ALA A 43 -5.36 1.93 1.63
N LEU A 44 -4.54 1.04 1.08
CA LEU A 44 -3.07 1.14 1.15
C LEU A 44 -2.52 2.32 0.35
N VAL A 45 -3.07 2.63 -0.83
CA VAL A 45 -2.69 3.83 -1.59
C VAL A 45 -2.98 5.09 -0.79
N MET A 46 -4.20 5.21 -0.24
CA MET A 46 -4.58 6.37 0.57
C MET A 46 -3.69 6.50 1.81
N ALA A 47 -3.50 5.42 2.57
CA ALA A 47 -2.68 5.43 3.78
C ALA A 47 -1.23 5.86 3.48
N SER A 48 -0.64 5.30 2.43
CA SER A 48 0.75 5.61 2.04
C SER A 48 0.90 7.04 1.54
N ALA A 49 -0.09 7.59 0.83
CA ALA A 49 -0.08 9.00 0.44
C ALA A 49 -0.13 9.94 1.66
N LEU A 50 -0.98 9.62 2.65
CA LEU A 50 -1.05 10.39 3.91
C LEU A 50 0.26 10.27 4.72
N LEU A 51 0.86 9.09 4.79
CA LEU A 51 2.16 8.89 5.45
C LEU A 51 3.28 9.64 4.75
N THR A 52 3.26 9.67 3.40
CA THR A 52 4.21 10.49 2.62
C THR A 52 4.13 11.95 3.07
N ILE A 53 2.92 12.52 3.17
CA ILE A 53 2.73 13.91 3.61
C ILE A 53 3.19 14.10 5.07
N SER A 54 2.84 13.16 5.97
CA SER A 54 3.22 13.20 7.39
C SER A 54 4.75 13.21 7.55
N PHE A 55 5.46 12.33 6.84
CA PHE A 55 6.91 12.24 6.93
C PHE A 55 7.65 13.39 6.23
N VAL A 56 7.13 13.94 5.13
CA VAL A 56 7.67 15.19 4.54
C VAL A 56 7.58 16.33 5.55
N ARG A 57 6.43 16.49 6.24
CA ARG A 57 6.26 17.54 7.25
C ARG A 57 7.19 17.38 8.45
N LYS A 58 7.56 16.14 8.78
CA LYS A 58 8.50 15.79 9.84
C LYS A 58 9.98 15.88 9.39
N GLY A 59 10.25 16.20 8.12
CA GLY A 59 11.60 16.31 7.55
C GLY A 59 12.28 14.96 7.28
N HIS A 60 11.50 13.87 7.26
CA HIS A 60 11.99 12.51 7.03
C HIS A 60 11.83 12.11 5.55
N ASP A 61 12.54 12.82 4.68
CA ASP A 61 12.33 12.75 3.22
C ASP A 61 12.57 11.35 2.62
N ARG A 62 13.51 10.55 3.17
CA ARG A 62 13.74 9.19 2.64
C ARG A 62 12.61 8.25 3.01
N VAL A 63 12.07 8.38 4.22
CA VAL A 63 10.89 7.61 4.65
C VAL A 63 9.68 7.99 3.82
N ALA A 64 9.47 9.28 3.57
CA ALA A 64 8.41 9.76 2.68
C ALA A 64 8.57 9.24 1.24
N ALA A 65 9.80 9.28 0.70
CA ALA A 65 10.10 8.71 -0.61
C ALA A 65 9.80 7.21 -0.65
N GLY A 66 10.09 6.48 0.43
CA GLY A 66 9.72 5.08 0.57
C GLY A 66 8.21 4.85 0.47
N PHE A 67 7.38 5.64 1.16
CA PHE A 67 5.91 5.55 1.02
C PHE A 67 5.43 5.95 -0.39
N LEU A 68 6.10 6.88 -1.07
CA LEU A 68 5.79 7.23 -2.45
C LEU A 68 6.10 6.06 -3.40
N VAL A 69 7.23 5.38 -3.23
CA VAL A 69 7.55 4.15 -3.98
C VAL A 69 6.54 3.05 -3.65
N PHE A 70 6.08 2.96 -2.40
CA PHE A 70 5.04 2.02 -1.99
C PHE A 70 3.73 2.27 -2.76
N VAL A 71 3.31 3.53 -2.91
CA VAL A 71 2.13 3.89 -3.72
C VAL A 71 2.27 3.42 -5.17
N ALA A 72 3.45 3.62 -5.78
CA ALA A 72 3.70 3.14 -7.13
C ALA A 72 3.57 1.61 -7.23
N GLY A 73 4.19 0.87 -6.30
CA GLY A 73 4.08 -0.58 -6.22
C GLY A 73 2.64 -1.06 -6.03
N GLN A 74 1.94 -0.47 -5.06
CA GLN A 74 0.54 -0.80 -4.76
C GLN A 74 -0.38 -0.57 -5.95
N THR A 75 -0.14 0.49 -6.73
CA THR A 75 -0.96 0.80 -7.91
C THR A 75 -0.80 -0.28 -8.98
N LEU A 76 0.41 -0.84 -9.16
CA LEU A 76 0.61 -1.97 -10.07
C LEU A 76 -0.07 -3.25 -9.57
N VAL A 77 0.03 -3.54 -8.27
CA VAL A 77 -0.66 -4.69 -7.65
C VAL A 77 -2.17 -4.55 -7.81
N LEU A 78 -2.74 -3.37 -7.52
CA LEU A 78 -4.15 -3.10 -7.67
C LEU A 78 -4.60 -3.22 -9.14
N ALA A 79 -3.79 -2.73 -10.08
CA ALA A 79 -4.07 -2.88 -11.51
C ALA A 79 -4.08 -4.35 -11.97
N SER A 80 -3.32 -5.23 -11.30
CA SER A 80 -3.31 -6.67 -11.59
C SER A 80 -4.51 -7.42 -10.99
N ALA A 81 -5.17 -6.87 -9.97
CA ALA A 81 -6.24 -7.54 -9.23
C ALA A 81 -7.44 -8.03 -10.07
N PRO A 82 -7.94 -7.30 -11.10
CA PRO A 82 -9.04 -7.78 -11.93
C PRO A 82 -8.60 -8.75 -13.04
N MET A 83 -7.30 -8.97 -13.23
CA MET A 83 -6.76 -9.79 -14.32
C MET A 83 -6.82 -11.28 -13.98
N ASP A 84 -6.77 -12.13 -15.02
CA ASP A 84 -6.41 -13.53 -14.85
C ASP A 84 -5.02 -13.66 -14.19
N ILE A 85 -4.81 -14.71 -13.40
CA ILE A 85 -3.59 -14.89 -12.57
C ILE A 85 -2.33 -14.89 -13.44
N VAL A 86 -2.34 -15.57 -14.60
CA VAL A 86 -1.15 -15.66 -15.46
C VAL A 86 -0.89 -14.33 -16.14
N ALA A 87 -1.95 -13.64 -16.58
CA ALA A 87 -1.86 -12.34 -17.22
C ALA A 87 -1.40 -11.24 -16.25
N GLY A 88 -1.84 -11.30 -14.98
CA GLY A 88 -1.51 -10.31 -13.95
C GLY A 88 -0.14 -10.52 -13.29
N ALA A 89 0.46 -11.71 -13.40
CA ALA A 89 1.69 -12.06 -12.70
C ALA A 89 2.86 -11.08 -12.92
N PRO A 90 3.13 -10.57 -14.14
CA PRO A 90 4.22 -9.60 -14.34
C PRO A 90 3.99 -8.27 -13.61
N LEU A 91 2.76 -7.73 -13.65
CA LEU A 91 2.40 -6.49 -12.96
C LEU A 91 2.44 -6.68 -11.43
N PHE A 92 1.91 -7.79 -10.94
CA PHE A 92 1.98 -8.14 -9.53
C PHE A 92 3.44 -8.25 -9.07
N GLY A 93 4.28 -8.97 -9.82
CA GLY A 93 5.71 -9.13 -9.50
C GLY A 93 6.48 -7.81 -9.50
N ALA A 94 6.22 -6.93 -10.48
CA ALA A 94 6.78 -5.59 -10.51
C ALA A 94 6.33 -4.74 -9.29
N GLY A 95 5.03 -4.79 -8.97
CA GLY A 95 4.47 -4.12 -7.80
C GLY A 95 5.06 -4.62 -6.48
N ALA A 96 5.16 -5.94 -6.30
CA ALA A 96 5.78 -6.56 -5.14
C ALA A 96 7.27 -6.21 -5.01
N SER A 97 7.99 -6.11 -6.13
CA SER A 97 9.39 -5.66 -6.14
C SER A 97 9.52 -4.21 -5.67
N LEU A 98 8.60 -3.33 -6.10
CA LEU A 98 8.55 -1.95 -5.62
C LEU A 98 8.18 -1.86 -4.13
N TRP A 99 7.29 -2.72 -3.61
CA TRP A 99 7.06 -2.81 -2.16
C TRP A 99 8.35 -3.14 -1.41
N ALA A 100 9.12 -4.13 -1.87
CA ALA A 100 10.38 -4.49 -1.22
C ALA A 100 11.36 -3.30 -1.18
N LEU A 101 11.53 -2.58 -2.29
CA LEU A 101 12.37 -1.38 -2.36
C LEU A 101 11.85 -0.24 -1.48
N ALA A 102 10.52 -0.05 -1.43
CA ALA A 102 9.89 0.92 -0.55
C ALA A 102 10.21 0.62 0.93
N LEU A 103 10.11 -0.64 1.35
CA LEU A 103 10.43 -1.04 2.73
C LEU A 103 11.89 -0.79 3.07
N VAL A 104 12.82 -1.01 2.12
CA VAL A 104 14.23 -0.65 2.30
C VAL A 104 14.37 0.85 2.57
N LEU A 105 13.74 1.71 1.76
CA LEU A 105 13.79 3.17 1.96
C LEU A 105 13.19 3.59 3.30
N ILE A 106 12.01 3.05 3.65
CA ILE A 106 11.33 3.32 4.92
C ILE A 106 12.22 2.92 6.12
N SER A 107 12.91 1.78 6.02
CA SER A 107 13.79 1.26 7.07
C SER A 107 15.17 1.93 7.13
N SER A 108 15.56 2.69 6.11
CA SER A 108 16.93 3.21 5.95
C SER A 108 17.28 4.35 6.91
N GLN A 109 16.29 4.96 7.56
CA GLN A 109 16.49 6.00 8.55
C GLN A 109 15.94 5.53 9.90
N PRO A 110 16.73 5.59 10.99
CA PRO A 110 16.18 5.52 12.33
C PRO A 110 15.34 6.78 12.54
N VAL A 111 14.03 6.60 12.63
CA VAL A 111 13.04 7.64 12.96
C VAL A 111 12.58 7.54 14.43
N PHE A 112 13.28 6.73 15.23
CA PHE A 112 13.10 6.49 16.66
C PHE A 112 14.45 6.47 17.38
#